data_AF-A0A5C6BD82-F1
#
_entry.id   AF-A0A5C6BD82-F1
#
_cell.length_a   1.000
_cell.length_b   1.000
_cell.length_c   1.000
_cell.angle_alpha   90.00
_cell.angle_beta   90.00
_cell.angle_gamma   90.00
#
_symmetry.space_group_name_H-M   'P 1'
#
loop_
_entity.id
_entity.type
_entity.pdbx_description
1 polymer ?
#
loop_
_entity_poly.entity_id
_entity_poly.type
_entity_poly.pdbx_seq_one_letter_code
_entity_poly.pdbx_strand_id
1 'polypeptide(L)'
;MQTPSNALLQAVPFHQRRDAAIAMVAVSGLALFLVGVFLQVVAWEYPTLIYARFGEVEIPSIAERFLDMFGHRPHGYLAAVVFWFWWPMVTVLGYCHLRYPQPEKFSHAFLYGFVFCWLMFVFALSVMLMILSMSFILLLADLAEPPWYMSAIEPVSWVIPGCVGGYLTYTYWKFFLRQRIYNTPDTQEV
;
A
#
# COMPACT_ATOMS: atom_id res chain seq x y z
N MET A 1 -23.58 -36.68 -4.04
CA MET A 1 -23.54 -36.57 -2.56
C MET A 1 -22.71 -35.35 -2.20
N GLN A 2 -23.35 -34.24 -1.83
CA GLN A 2 -22.66 -33.10 -1.23
C GLN A 2 -22.38 -33.46 0.23
N THR A 3 -21.12 -33.48 0.63
CA THR A 3 -20.72 -33.68 2.03
C THR A 3 -21.30 -32.54 2.89
N PRO A 4 -21.76 -32.81 4.13
CA PRO A 4 -22.38 -31.81 5.00
C PRO A 4 -21.49 -30.59 5.31
N SER A 5 -20.16 -30.73 5.15
CA SER A 5 -19.19 -29.63 5.17
C SER A 5 -19.43 -28.59 4.06
N ASN A 6 -19.82 -29.02 2.85
CA ASN A 6 -20.09 -28.12 1.73
C ASN A 6 -21.39 -27.31 1.93
N ALA A 7 -22.38 -27.89 2.61
CA ALA A 7 -23.64 -27.20 2.94
C ALA A 7 -23.45 -26.10 4.01
N LEU A 8 -22.59 -26.35 5.02
CA LEU A 8 -22.23 -25.35 6.03
C LEU A 8 -21.34 -24.23 5.46
N LEU A 9 -20.41 -24.55 4.56
CA LEU A 9 -19.64 -23.54 3.83
C LEU A 9 -20.54 -22.68 2.92
N GLN A 10 -21.57 -23.26 2.30
CA GLN A 10 -22.55 -22.53 1.48
C GLN A 10 -23.42 -21.55 2.31
N ALA A 11 -23.64 -21.80 3.59
CA ALA A 11 -24.43 -20.92 4.46
C ALA A 11 -23.67 -19.64 4.85
N VAL A 12 -22.33 -19.65 4.86
CA VAL A 12 -21.52 -18.50 5.22
C VAL A 12 -21.29 -17.62 3.97
N PRO A 13 -21.68 -16.33 3.99
CA PRO A 13 -21.45 -15.39 2.90
C PRO A 13 -19.98 -15.36 2.49
N PHE A 14 -19.69 -15.24 1.19
CA PHE A 14 -18.32 -15.31 0.64
C PHE A 14 -17.32 -14.39 1.36
N HIS A 15 -17.73 -13.15 1.68
CA HIS A 15 -16.89 -12.16 2.38
C HIS A 15 -16.58 -12.52 3.84
N GLN A 16 -17.27 -13.50 4.42
CA GLN A 16 -17.04 -14.00 5.77
C GLN A 16 -16.19 -15.26 5.83
N ARG A 17 -15.85 -15.84 4.67
CA ARG A 17 -15.04 -17.06 4.61
C ARG A 17 -13.57 -16.74 4.81
N ARG A 18 -12.90 -17.58 5.62
CA ARG A 18 -11.45 -17.49 5.87
C ARG A 18 -10.65 -17.74 4.60
N ASP A 19 -11.13 -18.61 3.71
CA ASP A 19 -10.48 -18.90 2.43
C ASP A 19 -10.47 -17.68 1.51
N ALA A 20 -11.54 -16.87 1.52
CA ALA A 20 -11.58 -15.62 0.78
C ALA A 20 -10.56 -14.61 1.32
N ALA A 21 -10.41 -14.52 2.65
CA ALA A 21 -9.39 -13.68 3.28
C ALA A 21 -7.96 -14.11 2.92
N ILE A 22 -7.68 -15.42 2.88
CA ILE A 22 -6.39 -15.96 2.42
C ILE A 22 -6.14 -15.58 0.96
N ALA A 23 -7.14 -15.76 0.09
CA ALA A 23 -7.03 -15.38 -1.32
C ALA A 23 -6.77 -13.88 -1.51
N MET A 24 -7.43 -13.02 -0.72
CA MET A 24 -7.20 -11.57 -0.74
C MET A 24 -5.75 -11.21 -0.35
N VAL A 25 -5.18 -11.85 0.68
CA VAL A 25 -3.78 -11.64 1.08
C VAL A 25 -2.80 -12.15 0.00
N ALA A 26 -3.09 -13.28 -0.63
CA ALA A 26 -2.26 -13.82 -1.70
C ALA A 26 -2.26 -12.93 -2.95
N VAL A 27 -3.45 -12.50 -3.40
CA VAL A 27 -3.60 -11.56 -4.53
C VAL A 27 -2.92 -10.23 -4.22
N SER A 28 -2.99 -9.77 -2.98
CA SER A 28 -2.29 -8.54 -2.56
C SER A 28 -0.78 -8.70 -2.62
N GLY A 29 -0.23 -9.84 -2.21
CA GLY A 29 1.19 -10.14 -2.35
C GLY A 29 1.64 -10.09 -3.81
N LEU A 30 0.86 -10.67 -4.73
CA LEU A 30 1.13 -10.59 -6.16
C LEU A 30 1.07 -9.15 -6.69
N ALA A 31 0.06 -8.38 -6.29
CA ALA A 31 -0.07 -6.97 -6.69
C ALA A 31 1.11 -6.12 -6.20
N LEU A 32 1.50 -6.27 -4.92
CA LEU A 32 2.67 -5.59 -4.34
C LEU A 32 3.96 -5.99 -5.05
N PHE A 33 4.12 -7.27 -5.40
CA PHE A 33 5.25 -7.75 -6.17
C PHE A 33 5.32 -7.10 -7.56
N LEU A 34 4.22 -7.10 -8.31
CA LEU A 34 4.17 -6.50 -9.65
C LEU A 34 4.46 -4.99 -9.63
N VAL A 35 3.84 -4.25 -8.70
CA VAL A 35 4.10 -2.81 -8.52
C VAL A 35 5.54 -2.58 -8.10
N GLY A 36 6.06 -3.39 -7.17
CA GLY A 36 7.44 -3.31 -6.72
C GLY A 36 8.45 -3.55 -7.85
N VAL A 37 8.21 -4.54 -8.72
CA VAL A 37 9.06 -4.82 -9.89
C VAL A 37 9.08 -3.63 -10.84
N PHE A 38 7.91 -3.04 -11.12
CA PHE A 38 7.82 -1.85 -11.95
C PHE A 38 8.62 -0.67 -11.36
N LEU A 39 8.43 -0.37 -10.07
CA LEU A 39 9.15 0.70 -9.39
C LEU A 39 10.66 0.44 -9.33
N GLN A 40 11.07 -0.81 -9.17
CA GLN A 40 12.47 -1.20 -9.19
C GLN A 40 13.11 -0.93 -10.55
N VAL A 41 12.42 -1.24 -11.66
CA VAL A 41 12.89 -0.91 -13.01
C VAL A 41 13.00 0.60 -13.19
N VAL A 42 11.99 1.36 -12.76
CA VAL A 42 12.03 2.83 -12.81
C VAL A 42 13.22 3.37 -12.01
N ALA A 43 13.39 2.93 -10.76
CA ALA A 43 14.49 3.37 -9.90
C ALA A 43 15.88 2.96 -10.44
N TRP A 44 15.96 1.87 -11.21
CA TRP A 44 17.20 1.42 -11.85
C TRP A 44 17.60 2.29 -13.05
N GLU A 45 16.64 2.65 -13.91
CA GLU A 45 16.90 3.48 -15.09
C GLU A 45 17.07 4.97 -14.73
N TYR A 46 16.48 5.38 -13.62
CA TYR A 46 16.40 6.77 -13.20
C TYR A 46 17.77 7.46 -12.96
N PRO A 47 18.77 6.86 -12.27
CA PRO A 47 20.11 7.44 -12.17
C PRO A 47 20.73 7.78 -13.52
N THR A 48 20.68 6.84 -14.47
CA THR A 48 21.25 7.03 -15.82
C THR A 48 20.61 8.23 -16.52
N LEU A 49 19.29 8.40 -16.41
CA LEU A 49 18.55 9.53 -16.98
C LEU A 49 18.94 10.87 -16.32
N ILE A 50 19.09 10.89 -15.00
CA ILE A 50 19.47 12.10 -14.25
C ILE A 50 20.92 12.49 -14.52
N TYR A 51 21.86 11.55 -14.48
CA TYR A 51 23.27 11.80 -14.77
C TYR A 51 23.49 12.26 -16.22
N ALA A 52 22.74 11.68 -17.17
CA ALA A 52 22.78 12.14 -18.56
C ALA A 52 22.29 13.58 -18.74
N ARG A 53 21.37 14.07 -17.89
CA ARG A 53 20.79 15.42 -17.99
C ARG A 53 21.59 16.50 -17.25
N PHE A 54 21.98 16.24 -16.01
CA PHE A 54 22.55 17.24 -15.09
C PHE A 54 24.07 17.07 -14.89
N GLY A 55 24.66 15.97 -15.39
CA GLY A 55 26.03 15.61 -15.03
C GLY A 55 26.18 15.21 -13.55
N GLU A 56 27.37 14.78 -13.16
CA GLU A 56 27.61 14.29 -11.79
C GLU A 56 27.66 15.40 -10.72
N VAL A 57 27.80 16.67 -11.12
CA VAL A 57 28.10 17.80 -10.22
C VAL A 57 26.89 18.69 -9.94
N GLU A 58 25.83 18.64 -10.77
CA GLU A 58 24.68 19.56 -10.69
C GLU A 58 23.34 18.87 -10.39
N ILE A 59 23.37 17.71 -9.70
CA ILE A 59 22.13 16.99 -9.38
C ILE A 59 21.26 17.82 -8.42
N PRO A 60 19.99 18.10 -8.77
CA PRO A 60 19.08 18.78 -7.85
C PRO A 60 18.90 17.99 -6.55
N SER A 61 18.83 18.67 -5.41
CA SER A 61 18.74 18.03 -4.07
C SER A 61 17.57 17.06 -3.89
N ILE A 62 16.48 17.25 -4.64
CA ILE A 62 15.34 16.31 -4.67
C ILE A 62 15.70 15.00 -5.41
N ALA A 63 16.43 15.09 -6.52
CA ALA A 63 16.87 13.92 -7.28
C ALA A 63 17.98 13.18 -6.52
N GLU A 64 18.88 13.91 -5.87
CA GLU A 64 19.92 13.34 -4.98
C GLU A 64 19.29 12.53 -3.83
N ARG A 65 18.30 13.10 -3.12
CA ARG A 65 17.55 12.38 -2.08
C ARG A 65 16.88 11.10 -2.60
N PHE A 66 16.36 11.12 -3.82
CA PHE A 66 15.78 9.92 -4.43
C PHE A 66 16.86 8.87 -4.70
N LEU A 67 18.01 9.27 -5.25
CA LEU A 67 19.14 8.38 -5.51
C LEU A 67 19.73 7.79 -4.23
N ASP A 68 19.79 8.57 -3.15
CA ASP A 68 20.23 8.08 -1.84
C ASP A 68 19.24 7.07 -1.25
N MET A 69 17.93 7.32 -1.39
CA MET A 69 16.91 6.42 -0.85
C MET A 69 16.71 5.15 -1.69
N PHE A 70 16.88 5.23 -3.01
CA PHE A 70 16.43 4.18 -3.93
C PHE A 70 17.48 3.72 -4.94
N GLY A 71 18.57 4.47 -5.13
CA GLY A 71 19.61 4.17 -6.11
C GLY A 71 20.63 3.10 -5.66
N HIS A 72 20.59 2.65 -4.41
CA HIS A 72 21.54 1.68 -3.87
C HIS A 72 20.98 0.25 -3.90
N ARG A 73 21.35 -0.50 -4.95
CA ARG A 73 21.12 -1.95 -5.17
C ARG A 73 19.64 -2.42 -5.18
N PRO A 74 19.12 -2.84 -6.35
CA PRO A 74 17.69 -3.09 -6.58
C PRO A 74 17.18 -4.39 -5.95
N HIS A 75 18.07 -5.36 -5.70
CA HIS A 75 17.69 -6.70 -5.24
C HIS A 75 17.16 -6.73 -3.80
N GLY A 76 17.65 -5.83 -2.94
CA GLY A 76 17.16 -5.70 -1.56
C GLY A 76 15.86 -4.91 -1.45
N TYR A 77 15.59 -4.03 -2.41
CA TYR A 77 14.48 -3.09 -2.36
C TYR A 77 13.13 -3.77 -2.57
N LEU A 78 13.01 -4.62 -3.59
CA LEU A 78 11.78 -5.38 -3.85
C LEU A 78 11.44 -6.32 -2.69
N ALA A 79 12.44 -7.03 -2.17
CA ALA A 79 12.29 -7.89 -1.01
C ALA A 79 11.85 -7.08 0.22
N ALA A 80 12.43 -5.90 0.44
CA ALA A 80 12.06 -5.01 1.53
C ALA A 80 10.62 -4.48 1.35
N VAL A 81 10.22 -3.97 0.19
CA VAL A 81 8.85 -3.46 -0.05
C VAL A 81 7.82 -4.57 0.15
N VAL A 82 8.05 -5.76 -0.41
CA VAL A 82 7.16 -6.90 -0.19
C VAL A 82 7.13 -7.26 1.29
N PHE A 83 8.27 -7.36 1.97
CA PHE A 83 8.32 -7.67 3.40
C PHE A 83 7.59 -6.62 4.25
N TRP A 84 7.82 -5.33 4.01
CA TRP A 84 7.26 -4.24 4.81
C TRP A 84 5.77 -4.02 4.61
N PHE A 85 5.22 -4.30 3.42
CA PHE A 85 3.80 -4.03 3.11
C PHE A 85 2.92 -5.27 3.03
N TRP A 86 3.46 -6.42 2.64
CA TRP A 86 2.71 -7.68 2.60
C TRP A 86 2.65 -8.38 3.94
N TRP A 87 3.77 -8.42 4.70
CA TRP A 87 3.82 -9.12 5.98
C TRP A 87 2.81 -8.60 7.02
N PRO A 88 2.53 -7.28 7.11
CA PRO A 88 1.44 -6.78 7.94
C PRO A 88 0.08 -7.37 7.58
N MET A 89 -0.21 -7.59 6.28
CA MET A 89 -1.47 -8.21 5.85
C MET A 89 -1.55 -9.68 6.30
N VAL A 90 -0.45 -10.42 6.22
CA VAL A 90 -0.34 -11.80 6.74
C VAL A 90 -0.54 -11.82 8.26
N THR A 91 0.05 -10.85 8.97
CA THR A 91 -0.05 -10.72 10.43
C THR A 91 -1.50 -10.40 10.85
N VAL A 92 -2.17 -9.50 10.14
CA VAL A 92 -3.60 -9.19 10.37
C VAL A 92 -4.46 -10.42 10.15
N LEU A 93 -4.22 -11.17 9.07
CA LEU A 93 -4.94 -12.42 8.80
C LEU A 93 -4.74 -13.42 9.94
N GLY A 94 -3.49 -13.67 10.36
CA GLY A 94 -3.18 -14.59 11.46
C GLY A 94 -3.79 -14.16 12.79
N TYR A 95 -3.67 -12.89 13.14
CA TYR A 95 -4.25 -12.33 14.36
C TYR A 95 -5.78 -12.48 14.37
N CYS A 96 -6.46 -12.07 13.30
CA CYS A 96 -7.90 -12.15 13.21
C CYS A 96 -8.40 -13.61 13.22
N HIS A 97 -7.68 -14.52 12.55
CA HIS A 97 -8.02 -15.93 12.48
C HIS A 97 -7.98 -16.60 13.86
N LEU A 98 -7.00 -16.25 14.69
CA LEU A 98 -6.83 -16.78 16.05
C LEU A 98 -7.78 -16.12 17.07
N ARG A 99 -8.04 -14.81 16.93
CA ARG A 99 -8.81 -14.05 17.92
C ARG A 99 -10.32 -14.14 17.74
N TYR A 100 -10.82 -14.30 16.51
CA TYR A 100 -12.25 -14.27 16.21
C TYR A 100 -12.76 -15.62 15.68
N PRO A 101 -13.33 -16.47 16.55
CA PRO A 101 -13.91 -17.74 16.12
C PRO A 101 -15.22 -17.56 15.34
N GLN A 102 -15.94 -16.45 15.58
CA GLN A 102 -17.19 -16.11 14.89
C GLN A 102 -16.89 -15.50 13.49
N PRO A 103 -17.49 -16.01 12.41
CA PRO A 103 -17.15 -15.60 11.03
C PRO A 103 -17.45 -14.12 10.73
N GLU A 104 -18.53 -13.57 11.30
CA GLU A 104 -18.91 -12.16 11.11
C GLU A 104 -17.92 -11.19 11.75
N LYS A 105 -17.53 -11.46 13.01
CA LYS A 105 -16.54 -10.66 13.74
C LYS A 105 -15.16 -10.77 13.12
N PHE A 106 -14.79 -11.97 12.65
CA PHE A 106 -13.57 -12.19 11.88
C PHE A 106 -13.55 -11.32 10.63
N SER A 107 -14.59 -11.41 9.78
CA SER A 107 -14.67 -10.71 8.51
C SER A 107 -14.51 -9.20 8.68
N HIS A 108 -15.27 -8.61 9.62
CA HIS A 108 -15.19 -7.18 9.89
C HIS A 108 -13.81 -6.76 10.38
N ALA A 109 -13.26 -7.43 11.39
CA ALA A 109 -11.95 -7.08 11.94
C ALA A 109 -10.83 -7.24 10.89
N PHE A 110 -10.87 -8.33 10.12
CA PHE A 110 -9.93 -8.58 9.03
C PHE A 110 -10.01 -7.52 7.95
N LEU A 111 -11.20 -7.22 7.42
CA LEU A 111 -11.37 -6.22 6.36
C LEU A 111 -10.89 -4.83 6.79
N TYR A 112 -11.16 -4.42 8.03
CA TYR A 112 -10.65 -3.15 8.55
C TYR A 112 -9.12 -3.10 8.61
N GLY A 113 -8.48 -4.12 9.21
CA GLY A 113 -7.03 -4.20 9.29
C GLY A 113 -6.38 -4.29 7.91
N PHE A 114 -6.97 -5.09 7.02
CA PHE A 114 -6.52 -5.28 5.65
C PHE A 114 -6.59 -3.99 4.82
N VAL A 115 -7.70 -3.25 4.90
CA VAL A 115 -7.84 -1.94 4.25
C VAL A 115 -6.82 -0.95 4.81
N PHE A 116 -6.58 -0.95 6.12
CA PHE A 116 -5.56 -0.09 6.72
C PHE A 116 -4.15 -0.39 6.18
N CYS A 117 -3.77 -1.67 6.06
CA CYS A 117 -2.49 -2.06 5.44
C CYS A 117 -2.37 -1.54 4.00
N TRP A 118 -3.44 -1.66 3.20
CA TRP A 118 -3.46 -1.13 1.83
C TRP A 118 -3.35 0.39 1.79
N LEU A 119 -4.01 1.11 2.70
CA LEU A 119 -3.89 2.57 2.78
C LEU A 119 -2.46 3.00 3.12
N MET A 120 -1.78 2.31 4.04
CA MET A 120 -0.37 2.56 4.36
C MET A 120 0.52 2.37 3.14
N PHE A 121 0.30 1.31 2.37
CA PHE A 121 1.03 1.09 1.12
C PHE A 121 0.74 2.19 0.09
N VAL A 122 -0.53 2.51 -0.17
CA VAL A 122 -0.91 3.55 -1.13
C VAL A 122 -0.36 4.91 -0.71
N PHE A 123 -0.31 5.21 0.58
CA PHE A 123 0.29 6.43 1.11
C PHE A 123 1.79 6.47 0.79
N ALA A 124 2.54 5.42 1.15
CA ALA A 124 3.97 5.32 0.85
C ALA A 124 4.24 5.41 -0.67
N LEU A 125 3.46 4.69 -1.47
CA LEU A 125 3.52 4.72 -2.92
C LEU A 125 3.28 6.13 -3.47
N SER A 126 2.27 6.84 -2.96
CA SER A 126 1.95 8.20 -3.41
C SER A 126 3.06 9.19 -3.11
N VAL A 127 3.72 9.07 -1.95
CA VAL A 127 4.88 9.89 -1.59
C VAL A 127 6.06 9.61 -2.53
N MET A 128 6.31 8.32 -2.82
CA MET A 128 7.36 7.95 -3.78
C MET A 128 7.07 8.48 -5.19
N LEU A 129 5.83 8.33 -5.67
CA LEU A 129 5.42 8.84 -6.98
C LEU A 129 5.48 10.37 -7.06
N MET A 130 5.22 11.08 -5.96
CA MET A 130 5.38 12.54 -5.87
C MET A 130 6.86 12.95 -6.02
N ILE A 131 7.79 12.24 -5.39
CA ILE A 131 9.24 12.52 -5.53
C ILE A 131 9.70 12.23 -6.97
N LEU A 132 9.23 11.12 -7.55
CA LEU A 132 9.51 10.76 -8.94
C LEU A 132 8.93 11.79 -9.92
N SER A 133 7.67 12.21 -9.75
CA SER A 133 7.00 13.14 -10.66
C SER A 133 7.72 14.48 -10.74
N MET A 134 8.19 15.02 -9.60
CA MET A 134 8.97 16.26 -9.56
C MET A 134 10.22 16.19 -10.43
N SER A 135 10.90 15.05 -10.38
CA SER A 135 12.14 14.88 -11.11
C SER A 135 11.92 14.59 -12.59
N PHE A 136 10.82 13.92 -12.95
CA PHE A 136 10.38 13.80 -14.34
C PHE A 136 9.93 15.15 -14.92
N ILE A 137 9.28 16.00 -14.14
CA ILE A 137 8.93 17.38 -14.57
C ILE A 137 10.21 18.16 -14.88
N LEU A 138 11.23 18.09 -14.03
CA LEU A 138 12.54 18.73 -14.29
C LEU A 138 13.21 18.18 -15.55
N LEU A 139 13.13 16.87 -15.81
CA LEU A 139 13.67 16.25 -17.03
C LEU A 139 12.94 16.68 -18.30
N LEU A 140 11.62 16.85 -18.23
CA LEU A 140 10.77 17.11 -19.38
C LEU A 140 10.54 18.61 -19.66
N ALA A 141 10.84 19.51 -18.70
CA ALA A 141 10.66 20.96 -18.85
C ALA A 141 11.47 21.59 -19.99
N ASP A 142 12.52 20.90 -20.47
CA ASP A 142 13.37 21.34 -21.59
C ASP A 142 12.96 20.80 -22.96
N LEU A 143 11.97 19.91 -23.04
CA LEU A 143 11.37 19.57 -24.33
C LEU A 143 10.54 20.78 -24.78
N ALA A 144 10.80 21.26 -26.00
CA ALA A 144 10.49 22.60 -26.50
C ALA A 144 9.02 23.10 -26.44
N GLU A 145 8.09 22.33 -25.90
CA GLU A 145 6.79 22.79 -25.42
C GLU A 145 6.45 21.92 -24.21
N PRO A 146 6.41 22.44 -22.96
CA PRO A 146 6.02 21.63 -21.83
C PRO A 146 4.58 21.14 -22.08
N PRO A 147 4.36 19.83 -22.19
CA PRO A 147 3.06 19.31 -22.53
C PRO A 147 2.02 19.81 -21.52
N TRP A 148 0.86 20.25 -22.00
CA TRP A 148 -0.22 20.80 -21.17
C TRP A 148 -0.57 19.92 -19.95
N TYR A 149 -0.38 18.60 -20.05
CA TYR A 149 -0.61 17.65 -18.97
C TYR A 149 0.36 17.80 -17.78
N MET A 150 1.53 18.43 -17.92
CA MET A 150 2.45 18.71 -16.80
C MET A 150 1.79 19.56 -15.72
N SER A 151 1.01 20.56 -16.14
CA SER A 151 0.26 21.44 -15.23
C SER A 151 -0.80 20.69 -14.41
N ALA A 152 -1.22 19.50 -14.87
CA ALA A 152 -2.13 18.63 -14.14
C ALA A 152 -1.38 17.59 -13.28
N ILE A 153 -0.23 17.10 -13.72
CA ILE A 153 0.57 16.11 -12.97
C ILE A 153 1.07 16.70 -11.65
N GLU A 154 1.54 17.94 -11.65
CA GLU A 154 2.04 18.62 -10.45
C GLU A 154 0.98 18.65 -9.33
N PRO A 155 -0.18 19.31 -9.46
CA PRO A 155 -1.17 19.39 -8.40
C PRO A 155 -1.74 18.02 -8.01
N VAL A 156 -1.93 17.11 -8.98
CA VAL A 156 -2.44 15.75 -8.70
C VAL A 156 -1.44 14.97 -7.84
N SER A 157 -0.14 15.12 -8.09
CA SER A 157 0.90 14.44 -7.30
C SER A 157 0.98 14.92 -5.84
N TRP A 158 0.51 16.13 -5.54
CA TRP A 158 0.39 16.66 -4.16
C TRP A 158 -0.92 16.30 -3.47
N VAL A 159 -2.02 16.30 -4.23
CA VAL A 159 -3.36 16.04 -3.67
C VAL A 159 -3.52 14.58 -3.27
N ILE A 160 -2.97 13.64 -4.03
CA ILE A 160 -3.12 12.20 -3.76
C ILE A 160 -2.53 11.81 -2.38
N PRO A 161 -1.26 12.12 -2.05
CA PRO A 161 -0.71 11.83 -0.72
C PRO A 161 -1.52 12.47 0.41
N GLY A 162 -1.99 13.72 0.22
CA GLY A 162 -2.81 14.42 1.20
C GLY A 162 -4.17 13.75 1.45
N CYS A 163 -4.89 13.40 0.39
CA CYS A 163 -6.17 12.70 0.47
C CYS A 163 -6.02 11.31 1.08
N VAL A 164 -5.00 10.55 0.65
CA VAL A 164 -4.74 9.20 1.16
C VAL A 164 -4.32 9.27 2.64
N GLY A 165 -3.43 10.19 3.01
CA GLY A 165 -3.00 10.40 4.40
C GLY A 165 -4.14 10.84 5.32
N GLY A 166 -5.03 11.73 4.84
CA GLY A 166 -6.24 12.13 5.54
C GLY A 166 -7.20 10.95 5.76
N TYR A 167 -7.44 10.14 4.72
CA TYR A 167 -8.30 8.96 4.82
C TYR A 167 -7.68 7.86 5.70
N LEU A 168 -6.36 7.71 5.69
CA LEU A 168 -5.62 6.81 6.56
C LEU A 168 -5.77 7.20 8.02
N THR A 169 -5.64 8.49 8.34
CA THR A 169 -5.86 9.03 9.69
C THR A 169 -7.29 8.80 10.16
N TYR A 170 -8.28 9.05 9.29
CA TYR A 170 -9.69 8.75 9.56
C TYR A 170 -9.92 7.26 9.83
N THR A 171 -9.33 6.38 9.02
CA THR A 171 -9.51 4.93 9.13
C THR A 171 -8.82 4.37 10.37
N TYR A 172 -7.63 4.85 10.69
CA TYR A 172 -6.89 4.54 11.92
C TYR A 172 -7.69 4.96 13.16
N TRP A 173 -8.21 6.18 13.18
CA TRP A 173 -9.03 6.70 14.26
C TRP A 173 -10.30 5.85 14.48
N LYS A 174 -10.98 5.48 13.38
CA LYS A 174 -12.18 4.63 13.43
C LYS A 174 -11.88 3.21 13.90
N PHE A 175 -10.74 2.65 13.50
CA PHE A 175 -10.27 1.34 13.95
C PHE A 175 -9.99 1.33 15.45
N PHE A 176 -9.24 2.33 15.94
CA PHE A 176 -8.92 2.46 17.36
C PHE A 176 -10.17 2.63 18.23
N LEU A 177 -11.11 3.48 17.80
CA LEU A 177 -12.40 3.66 18.48
C LEU A 177 -13.23 2.36 18.52
N ARG A 178 -13.30 1.62 17.42
CA ARG A 178 -14.04 0.35 17.37
C ARG A 178 -13.40 -0.74 18.21
N GLN A 179 -12.07 -0.86 18.20
CA GLN A 179 -11.38 -1.80 19.08
C GLN A 179 -11.66 -1.50 20.55
N ARG A 180 -11.76 -0.23 20.96
CA ARG A 180 -12.20 0.15 22.30
C ARG A 180 -13.59 -0.40 22.62
N ILE A 181 -14.55 -0.22 21.71
CA ILE A 181 -15.94 -0.67 21.91
C ILE A 181 -16.04 -2.20 22.00
N TYR A 182 -15.33 -2.94 21.14
CA TYR A 182 -15.34 -4.41 21.15
C TYR A 182 -14.49 -5.03 22.28
N ASN A 183 -13.56 -4.28 22.88
CA ASN A 183 -12.77 -4.72 24.03
C ASN A 183 -13.35 -4.25 25.37
N THR A 184 -14.43 -3.47 25.37
CA THR A 184 -15.25 -3.31 26.57
C THR A 184 -15.84 -4.70 26.86
N PRO A 185 -15.44 -5.39 27.93
CA PRO A 185 -16.17 -6.57 28.35
C PRO A 185 -17.60 -6.10 28.61
N ASP A 186 -18.60 -6.89 28.20
CA ASP A 186 -19.98 -6.69 28.62
C ASP A 186 -19.98 -6.65 30.16
N THR A 187 -19.92 -5.46 30.71
CA THR A 187 -20.11 -5.22 32.14
C THR A 187 -21.56 -5.54 32.41
N GLN A 188 -21.76 -6.76 32.93
CA GLN A 188 -22.82 -7.15 33.85
C GLN A 188 -24.25 -7.01 33.30
N GLU A 189 -24.70 -8.05 32.59
CA GLU A 189 -26.05 -8.55 32.84
C GLU A 189 -25.97 -9.44 34.10
N VAL A 190 -26.28 -8.84 35.25
CA VAL A 190 -26.76 -9.52 36.47
C VAL A 190 -28.13 -8.92 36.78
#